data_AF-A0A5E4B3Q3-F1
#
_entry.id   AF-A0A5E4B3Q3-F1
#
_cell.length_a   1.000
_cell.length_b   1.000
_cell.length_c   1.000
_cell.angle_alpha   90.00
_cell.angle_beta   90.00
_cell.angle_gamma   90.00
#
_symmetry.space_group_name_H-M   'P 1'
#
loop_
_entity.id
_entity.type
_entity.pdbx_description
1 polymer ?
#
loop_
_entity_poly.entity_id
_entity_poly.type
_entity_poly.pdbx_seq_one_letter_code
_entity_poly.pdbx_strand_id
1 'polypeptide(L)'
;MNGKRKKYLRMGFQQKFSFHSKEIVAISCSWCKQAFHNKVTCFMLHHIEEPCSLGAHAAVIVPPTWIIKVKKPQNSLKASNRKKKRTSFKRKASKRGTEQENKGRPFVIKPISSPLMKPLLVFVNPKSGGNQGTKVLQMFMWYLNPRQVFDLSQEGPKDALELYRKVPNLRILACGGDGTVGP
;
A
#
# COMPACT_ATOMS: atom_id res chain seq x y z
N MET A 1 17.28 22.91 -1.94
CA MET A 1 16.83 21.52 -2.23
C MET A 1 16.69 20.68 -0.95
N ASN A 2 16.07 21.22 0.11
CA ASN A 2 15.88 20.55 1.39
C ASN A 2 14.37 20.48 1.69
N GLY A 3 13.80 19.28 1.87
CA GLY A 3 12.39 19.19 2.28
C GLY A 3 11.60 17.91 1.98
N LYS A 4 12.19 16.82 1.46
CA LYS A 4 11.41 15.60 1.13
C LYS A 4 11.49 14.45 2.15
N ARG A 5 12.32 14.54 3.20
CA ARG A 5 12.61 13.37 4.08
C ARG A 5 11.67 13.16 5.28
N LYS A 6 10.89 14.16 5.73
CA LYS A 6 9.98 13.98 6.89
C LYS A 6 8.73 13.12 6.61
N LYS A 7 8.49 12.65 5.39
CA LYS A 7 7.17 12.09 4.99
C LYS A 7 7.04 10.56 5.06
N TYR A 8 8.13 9.84 5.32
CA TYR A 8 8.12 8.37 5.37
C TYR A 8 8.38 7.78 6.76
N LEU A 9 8.64 8.63 7.77
CA LEU A 9 8.33 8.30 9.14
C LEU A 9 6.80 8.35 9.27
N ARG A 10 6.11 7.29 8.82
CA ARG A 10 4.74 7.08 9.28
C ARG A 10 4.89 6.98 10.79
N MET A 11 4.24 7.87 11.55
CA MET A 11 4.12 7.73 12.99
C MET A 11 3.81 6.27 13.25
N GLY A 12 4.73 5.60 13.94
CA GLY A 12 4.54 4.22 14.34
C GLY A 12 3.16 4.14 14.99
N PHE A 13 2.44 3.09 14.64
CA PHE A 13 1.39 2.60 15.51
C PHE A 13 2.03 2.50 16.90
N GLN A 14 1.71 3.45 17.78
CA GLN A 14 2.23 3.44 19.14
C GLN A 14 1.63 2.21 19.80
N GLN A 15 2.33 1.09 19.75
CA GLN A 15 2.15 0.07 20.76
C GLN A 15 2.70 0.68 22.04
N LYS A 16 1.79 1.31 22.80
CA LYS A 16 2.02 1.69 24.19
C LYS A 16 2.20 0.39 24.96
N PHE A 17 3.43 -0.07 25.11
CA PHE A 17 3.75 -1.05 26.13
C PHE A 17 3.58 -0.35 27.47
N SER A 18 2.58 -0.77 28.25
CA SER A 18 2.38 -0.30 29.61
C SER A 18 3.41 -0.98 30.51
N PHE A 19 4.63 -0.43 30.55
CA PHE A 19 5.62 -0.79 31.56
C PHE A 19 5.69 0.33 32.60
N HIS A 20 5.75 -0.06 33.87
CA HIS A 20 5.78 0.82 35.04
C HIS A 20 7.10 1.61 35.21
N SER A 21 7.89 1.82 34.14
CA SER A 21 9.10 2.64 34.15
C SER A 21 9.15 3.53 32.91
N LYS A 22 9.24 4.85 33.12
CA LYS A 22 9.18 5.90 32.09
C LYS A 22 10.43 6.01 31.19
N GLU A 23 11.21 4.95 30.99
CA GLU A 23 12.56 5.08 30.39
C GLU A 23 12.90 4.17 29.20
N ILE A 24 11.93 3.52 28.55
CA ILE A 24 12.21 2.82 27.28
C ILE A 24 11.26 3.32 26.20
N VAL A 25 11.58 4.50 25.65
CA VAL A 25 11.05 4.90 24.35
C VAL A 25 11.97 4.26 23.31
N ALA A 26 11.45 3.39 22.45
CA ALA A 26 12.21 2.81 21.33
C ALA A 26 11.71 3.42 20.02
N ILE A 27 12.63 3.77 19.12
CA ILE A 27 12.29 4.16 17.75
C ILE A 27 12.44 2.91 16.87
N SER A 28 11.38 2.51 16.19
CA SER A 28 11.39 1.37 15.28
C SER A 28 11.02 1.77 13.85
N CYS A 29 11.73 1.20 12.87
CA CYS A 29 11.40 1.40 11.47
C CYS A 29 10.29 0.43 11.05
N SER A 30 9.20 0.96 10.49
CA SER A 30 8.08 0.13 10.03
C SER A 30 8.44 -0.82 8.89
N TRP A 31 9.53 -0.59 8.15
CA TRP A 31 9.93 -1.39 6.99
C TRP A 31 11.01 -2.41 7.33
N CYS A 32 12.20 -1.97 7.71
CA CYS A 32 13.32 -2.88 8.03
C CYS A 32 13.24 -3.52 9.41
N LYS A 33 12.30 -3.09 10.27
CA LYS A 33 12.07 -3.61 11.63
C LYS A 33 13.20 -3.40 12.64
N GLN A 34 14.26 -2.70 12.25
CA GLN A 34 15.30 -2.26 13.20
C GLN A 34 14.67 -1.36 14.26
N ALA A 35 15.08 -1.57 15.51
CA ALA A 35 14.65 -0.81 16.67
C ALA A 35 15.88 -0.30 17.41
N PHE A 36 15.80 0.95 17.86
CA PHE A 36 16.87 1.63 18.59
C PHE A 36 16.31 2.20 19.88
N HIS A 37 17.12 2.20 20.94
CA HIS A 37 16.78 2.88 22.17
C HIS A 37 16.82 4.40 21.96
N ASN A 38 15.77 5.12 22.35
CA ASN A 38 15.67 6.58 22.28
C ASN A 38 16.40 7.25 23.47
N LYS A 39 17.57 6.72 23.85
CA LYS A 39 18.43 7.30 24.89
C LYS A 39 19.72 7.75 24.22
N VAL A 40 20.12 9.00 24.44
CA VAL A 40 21.26 9.64 23.76
C VAL A 40 22.54 8.80 23.79
N THR A 41 22.77 8.04 24.86
CA THR A 41 23.95 7.15 25.03
C THR A 41 23.97 5.94 24.09
N CYS A 42 22.81 5.55 23.56
CA CYS A 42 22.64 4.39 22.67
C CYS A 42 22.04 4.78 21.32
N PHE A 43 21.72 6.06 21.13
CA PHE A 43 20.98 6.60 20.00
C PHE A 43 21.94 7.29 19.03
N MET A 44 22.39 6.56 18.01
CA MET A 44 23.18 7.16 16.93
C MET A 44 22.26 7.76 15.88
N LEU A 45 22.20 9.10 15.83
CA LEU A 45 21.36 9.86 14.90
C LEU A 45 21.58 9.45 13.43
N HIS A 46 22.83 9.09 13.09
CA HIS A 46 23.23 8.70 11.74
C HIS A 46 22.41 7.50 11.20
N HIS A 47 22.03 6.56 12.06
CA HIS A 47 21.21 5.40 11.66
C HIS A 47 19.78 5.77 11.24
N ILE A 48 19.30 6.97 11.59
CA ILE A 48 17.98 7.47 11.15
C ILE A 48 18.08 8.27 9.86
N GLU A 49 19.25 8.84 9.56
CA GLU A 49 19.46 9.63 8.35
C GLU A 49 19.71 8.77 7.11
N GLU A 50 20.15 7.53 7.31
CA GLU A 50 20.37 6.57 6.24
C GLU A 50 19.07 6.11 5.57
N PRO A 51 19.09 5.86 4.25
CA PRO A 51 17.93 5.34 3.54
C PRO A 51 17.62 3.92 4.04
N CYS A 52 16.36 3.69 4.44
CA CYS A 52 15.93 2.36 4.85
C CYS A 52 16.07 1.35 3.71
N SER A 53 16.76 0.24 3.98
CA SER A 53 16.95 -0.88 3.06
C SER A 53 15.72 -1.79 2.90
N LEU A 54 14.60 -1.48 3.56
CA LEU A 54 13.39 -2.33 3.69
C LEU A 54 13.63 -3.68 4.41
N GLY A 55 14.86 -3.99 4.83
CA GLY A 55 15.21 -5.18 5.61
C GLY A 55 15.11 -6.49 4.83
N ALA A 56 14.96 -7.61 5.55
CA ALA A 56 15.00 -8.96 4.98
C ALA A 56 13.94 -9.22 3.88
N HIS A 57 12.82 -8.49 3.92
CA HIS A 57 11.70 -8.64 2.98
C HIS A 57 11.72 -7.61 1.84
N ALA A 58 12.82 -6.89 1.63
CA ALA A 58 12.93 -5.82 0.64
C ALA A 58 12.46 -6.21 -0.78
N ALA A 59 12.77 -7.44 -1.21
CA ALA A 59 12.44 -7.92 -2.55
C ALA A 59 10.93 -8.09 -2.80
N VAL A 60 10.14 -8.28 -1.74
CA VAL A 60 8.69 -8.55 -1.83
C VAL A 60 7.83 -7.36 -1.40
N ILE A 61 8.41 -6.34 -0.78
CA ILE A 61 7.72 -5.12 -0.36
C ILE A 61 7.60 -4.16 -1.54
N VAL A 62 6.40 -3.60 -1.77
CA VAL A 62 6.22 -2.43 -2.63
C VAL A 62 6.69 -1.19 -1.88
N PRO A 63 7.79 -0.55 -2.33
CA PRO A 63 8.35 0.61 -1.65
C PRO A 63 7.36 1.78 -1.64
N PRO A 64 7.35 2.62 -0.59
CA PRO A 64 6.55 3.84 -0.56
C PRO A 64 6.80 4.81 -1.71
N THR A 65 7.98 4.73 -2.32
CA THR A 65 8.37 5.53 -3.49
C THR A 65 7.59 5.17 -4.75
N TRP A 66 7.03 3.96 -4.83
CA TRP A 66 6.19 3.53 -5.97
C TRP A 66 4.74 4.03 -5.84
N ILE A 67 4.31 4.45 -4.65
CA ILE A 67 2.91 4.83 -4.39
C ILE A 67 2.73 6.33 -4.60
N ILE A 68 2.00 6.68 -5.66
CA ILE A 68 1.69 8.07 -5.99
C ILE A 68 0.24 8.36 -5.61
N LYS A 69 0.04 9.29 -4.67
CA LYS A 69 -1.29 9.80 -4.35
C LYS A 69 -1.84 10.57 -5.55
N VAL A 70 -3.04 10.20 -6.00
CA VAL A 70 -3.72 10.91 -7.08
C VAL A 70 -4.49 12.07 -6.45
N LYS A 71 -4.23 13.30 -6.90
CA LYS A 71 -5.07 14.44 -6.52
C LYS A 71 -6.40 14.28 -7.25
N LYS A 72 -7.52 14.20 -6.51
CA LYS A 72 -8.84 14.30 -7.14
C LYS A 72 -8.91 15.67 -7.83
N PRO A 73 -9.25 15.75 -9.12
CA PRO A 73 -9.63 17.03 -9.71
C PRO A 73 -10.87 17.50 -8.96
N GLN A 74 -10.72 18.61 -8.22
CA GLN A 74 -11.85 19.35 -7.67
C GLN A 74 -12.56 19.99 -8.87
N ASN A 75 -13.50 19.26 -9.49
CA ASN A 75 -14.53 19.91 -10.26
C ASN A 75 -15.51 20.53 -9.26
N SER A 76 -15.13 21.68 -8.72
CA SER A 76 -16.11 22.65 -8.25
C SER A 76 -16.90 23.16 -9.46
N LEU A 77 -18.09 23.69 -9.19
CA LEU A 77 -19.11 24.17 -10.14
C LEU A 77 -20.11 23.09 -10.58
N LYS A 78 -21.06 22.83 -9.66
CA LYS A 78 -22.46 22.63 -10.04
C LYS A 78 -22.88 23.83 -10.91
N ALA A 79 -23.15 23.60 -12.19
CA ALA A 79 -23.83 24.57 -13.04
C ALA A 79 -24.78 23.87 -14.02
N SER A 80 -26.06 24.05 -13.70
CA SER A 80 -27.22 24.20 -14.58
C SER A 80 -27.76 23.02 -15.42
N ASN A 81 -29.04 22.76 -15.16
CA ASN A 81 -30.05 22.30 -16.11
C ASN A 81 -29.80 22.76 -17.56
N ARG A 82 -29.87 21.83 -18.51
CA ARG A 82 -30.76 21.93 -19.69
C ARG A 82 -30.73 20.65 -20.52
N LYS A 83 -31.93 20.08 -20.71
CA LYS A 83 -32.27 19.09 -21.74
C LYS A 83 -31.64 19.48 -23.10
N LYS A 84 -31.05 18.51 -23.81
CA LYS A 84 -31.21 18.39 -25.27
C LYS A 84 -30.94 16.96 -25.77
N LYS A 85 -31.97 16.43 -26.42
CA LYS A 85 -32.08 15.19 -27.19
C LYS A 85 -31.27 15.34 -28.50
N ARG A 86 -30.56 14.29 -28.94
CA ARG A 86 -30.55 13.67 -30.30
C ARG A 86 -29.21 13.01 -30.70
N THR A 87 -29.33 11.71 -30.98
CA THR A 87 -28.81 10.89 -32.11
C THR A 87 -27.57 11.31 -32.90
N SER A 88 -26.68 10.32 -33.07
CA SER A 88 -26.02 9.87 -34.31
C SER A 88 -24.49 9.80 -34.29
N PHE A 89 -24.03 8.77 -34.97
CA PHE A 89 -22.71 8.18 -35.03
C PHE A 89 -21.57 9.16 -35.36
N LYS A 90 -20.47 9.08 -34.60
CA LYS A 90 -19.16 9.54 -35.08
C LYS A 90 -18.04 8.70 -34.47
N ARG A 91 -17.44 7.84 -35.30
CA ARG A 91 -16.19 7.12 -34.99
C ARG A 91 -15.09 8.15 -34.74
N LYS A 92 -14.41 8.06 -33.60
CA LYS A 92 -13.11 8.70 -33.36
C LYS A 92 -12.20 7.73 -32.60
N ALA A 93 -11.03 7.50 -33.19
CA ALA A 93 -9.97 6.62 -32.72
C ALA A 93 -9.59 6.91 -31.25
N SER A 94 -9.58 5.85 -30.45
CA SER A 94 -9.29 5.88 -29.01
C SER A 94 -7.78 5.97 -28.75
N LYS A 95 -7.21 7.16 -28.82
CA LYS A 95 -6.05 7.50 -27.97
C LYS A 95 -6.57 8.02 -26.62
N ARG A 96 -7.14 7.11 -25.82
CA ARG A 96 -7.59 7.36 -24.43
C ARG A 96 -7.25 6.16 -23.54
N GLY A 97 -5.97 5.83 -23.43
CA GLY A 97 -5.53 4.63 -22.72
C GLY A 97 -5.36 4.81 -21.21
N THR A 98 -4.95 5.98 -20.74
CA THR A 98 -4.32 6.07 -19.40
C THR A 98 -5.01 6.99 -18.40
N GLU A 99 -5.78 7.98 -18.85
CA GLU A 99 -6.40 8.96 -17.95
C GLU A 99 -7.76 8.52 -17.38
N GLN A 100 -8.46 7.61 -18.06
CA GLN A 100 -9.79 7.15 -17.63
C GLN A 100 -9.72 6.02 -16.59
N GLU A 101 -8.65 5.21 -16.59
CA GLU A 101 -8.36 4.12 -15.63
C GLU A 101 -8.21 4.62 -14.19
N ASN A 102 -7.89 5.91 -14.01
CA ASN A 102 -7.51 6.49 -12.72
C ASN A 102 -8.62 7.30 -12.03
N LYS A 103 -9.81 7.40 -12.65
CA LYS A 103 -10.93 8.19 -12.14
C LYS A 103 -11.61 7.48 -10.97
N GLY A 104 -11.06 7.64 -9.77
CA GLY A 104 -11.69 7.20 -8.52
C GLY A 104 -10.72 6.65 -7.48
N ARG A 105 -9.52 6.23 -7.90
CA ARG A 105 -8.53 5.63 -7.01
C ARG A 105 -7.77 6.70 -6.21
N PRO A 106 -7.56 6.52 -4.89
CA PRO A 106 -6.82 7.48 -4.08
C PRO A 106 -5.31 7.50 -4.39
N PHE A 107 -4.79 6.47 -5.06
CA PHE A 107 -3.38 6.31 -5.41
C PHE A 107 -3.19 5.38 -6.61
N VAL A 108 -1.99 5.41 -7.19
CA VAL A 108 -1.50 4.47 -8.19
C VAL A 108 -0.15 3.90 -7.80
N ILE A 109 0.17 2.71 -8.32
CA ILE A 109 1.48 2.09 -8.22
C ILE A 109 2.26 2.36 -9.51
N LYS A 110 3.40 3.04 -9.41
CA LYS A 110 4.36 3.22 -10.50
C LYS A 110 5.64 2.45 -10.16
N PRO A 111 5.80 1.21 -10.64
CA PRO A 111 6.97 0.41 -10.35
C PRO A 111 8.20 0.99 -11.05
N ILE A 112 9.35 0.81 -10.40
CA ILE A 112 10.66 1.04 -11.00
C ILE A 112 11.18 -0.33 -11.42
N SER A 113 11.63 -0.46 -12.68
CA SER A 113 12.13 -1.73 -13.19
C SER A 113 13.34 -2.19 -12.37
N SER A 114 13.23 -3.36 -11.75
CA SER A 114 14.33 -4.02 -11.04
C SER A 114 14.15 -5.53 -11.16
N PRO A 115 15.10 -6.25 -11.77
CA PRO A 115 14.99 -7.70 -11.99
C PRO A 115 15.04 -8.51 -10.69
N LEU A 116 15.57 -7.93 -9.62
CA LEU A 116 15.70 -8.57 -8.31
C LEU A 116 14.41 -8.48 -7.48
N MET A 117 13.47 -7.61 -7.87
CA MET A 117 12.22 -7.42 -7.14
C MET A 117 11.16 -8.40 -7.60
N LYS A 118 10.45 -8.99 -6.63
CA LYS A 118 9.35 -9.93 -6.80
C LYS A 118 8.22 -9.55 -5.84
N PRO A 119 7.54 -8.39 -6.05
CA PRO A 119 6.56 -7.88 -5.10
C PRO A 119 5.46 -8.89 -4.82
N LEU A 120 5.04 -9.01 -3.55
CA LEU A 120 3.99 -9.94 -3.13
C LEU A 120 2.67 -9.20 -2.90
N LEU A 121 1.61 -9.61 -3.58
CA LEU A 121 0.24 -9.18 -3.37
C LEU A 121 -0.52 -10.27 -2.62
N VAL A 122 -1.05 -9.95 -1.45
CA VAL A 122 -1.70 -10.92 -0.56
C VAL A 122 -3.18 -10.62 -0.47
N PHE A 123 -4.00 -11.64 -0.68
CA PHE A 123 -5.43 -11.64 -0.45
C PHE A 123 -5.73 -12.56 0.73
N VAL A 124 -6.47 -12.10 1.72
CA VAL A 124 -6.82 -12.88 2.90
C VAL A 124 -8.32 -12.84 3.08
N ASN A 125 -8.94 -14.00 3.32
CA ASN A 125 -10.30 -14.07 3.83
C ASN A 125 -10.25 -14.21 5.36
N PRO A 126 -10.52 -13.15 6.16
CA PRO A 126 -10.35 -13.18 7.61
C PRO A 126 -11.21 -14.22 8.32
N LYS A 127 -12.33 -14.61 7.71
CA LYS A 127 -13.31 -15.55 8.25
C LYS A 127 -12.94 -17.02 8.04
N SER A 128 -11.88 -17.31 7.27
CA SER A 128 -11.42 -18.69 7.03
C SER A 128 -10.71 -19.31 8.24
N GLY A 129 -10.76 -20.64 8.35
CA GLY A 129 -9.95 -21.43 9.29
C GLY A 129 -10.18 -21.11 10.76
N GLY A 130 -11.44 -20.94 11.19
CA GLY A 130 -11.76 -20.66 12.60
C GLY A 130 -11.32 -19.27 13.08
N ASN A 131 -11.50 -18.24 12.24
CA ASN A 131 -11.13 -16.84 12.50
C ASN A 131 -9.62 -16.56 12.64
N GLN A 132 -8.76 -17.49 12.22
CA GLN A 132 -7.31 -17.24 12.18
C GLN A 132 -6.91 -16.29 11.03
N GLY A 133 -7.76 -16.14 10.02
CA GLY A 133 -7.52 -15.23 8.89
C GLY A 133 -7.27 -13.78 9.33
N THR A 134 -7.92 -13.31 10.40
CA THR A 134 -7.64 -11.97 10.97
C THR A 134 -6.20 -11.84 11.48
N LYS A 135 -5.65 -12.88 12.13
CA LYS A 135 -4.25 -12.86 12.59
C LYS A 135 -3.28 -12.90 11.41
N VAL A 136 -3.59 -13.71 10.39
CA VAL A 136 -2.81 -13.77 9.16
C VAL A 136 -2.80 -12.42 8.43
N LEU A 137 -3.95 -11.76 8.32
CA LEU A 137 -4.08 -10.42 7.76
C LEU A 137 -3.19 -9.42 8.51
N GLN A 138 -3.28 -9.38 9.85
CA GLN A 138 -2.44 -8.51 10.69
C GLN A 138 -0.95 -8.81 10.53
N MET A 139 -0.56 -10.09 10.46
CA MET A 139 0.82 -10.51 10.26
C MET A 139 1.36 -10.01 8.91
N PHE A 140 0.61 -10.17 7.82
CA PHE A 140 1.05 -9.66 6.52
C PHE A 140 1.09 -8.13 6.49
N MET A 141 0.13 -7.44 7.12
CA MET A 141 0.19 -5.97 7.24
C MET A 141 1.36 -5.48 8.09
N TRP A 142 1.89 -6.34 8.98
CA TRP A 142 3.12 -6.07 9.71
C TRP A 142 4.34 -6.22 8.80
N TYR A 143 4.47 -7.31 8.05
CA TYR A 143 5.69 -7.58 7.26
C TYR A 143 5.74 -6.86 5.91
N LEU A 144 4.59 -6.57 5.31
CA LEU A 144 4.47 -5.96 3.99
C LEU A 144 3.95 -4.54 4.08
N ASN A 145 3.92 -3.84 2.94
CA ASN A 145 3.15 -2.61 2.83
C ASN A 145 1.66 -2.95 3.02
N PRO A 146 0.90 -2.27 3.91
CA PRO A 146 -0.53 -2.53 4.07
C PRO A 146 -1.33 -2.39 2.77
N ARG A 147 -0.81 -1.66 1.77
CA ARG A 147 -1.44 -1.57 0.44
C ARG A 147 -1.30 -2.82 -0.41
N GLN A 148 -0.47 -3.79 0.00
CA GLN A 148 -0.28 -5.09 -0.65
C GLN A 148 -1.16 -6.18 -0.04
N VAL A 149 -1.89 -5.89 1.04
CA VAL A 149 -2.67 -6.87 1.78
C VAL A 149 -4.14 -6.49 1.69
N PHE A 150 -4.95 -7.36 1.10
CA PHE A 150 -6.35 -7.13 0.80
C PHE A 150 -7.24 -8.11 1.56
N ASP A 151 -8.29 -7.58 2.16
CA ASP A 151 -9.33 -8.35 2.82
C ASP A 151 -10.41 -8.71 1.81
N LEU A 152 -10.48 -10.00 1.46
CA LEU A 152 -11.45 -10.55 0.51
C LEU A 152 -12.90 -10.45 0.99
N SER A 153 -13.13 -10.22 2.29
CA SER A 153 -14.49 -10.04 2.82
C SER A 153 -15.04 -8.63 2.62
N GLN A 154 -14.18 -7.66 2.33
CA GLN A 154 -14.56 -6.26 2.10
C GLN A 154 -14.61 -5.92 0.60
N GLU A 155 -13.55 -6.27 -0.12
CA GLU A 155 -13.39 -5.95 -1.54
C GLU A 155 -12.91 -7.19 -2.31
N GLY A 156 -13.50 -7.45 -3.48
CA GLY A 156 -13.08 -8.54 -4.35
C GLY A 156 -11.68 -8.30 -4.95
N PRO A 157 -11.00 -9.34 -5.45
CA PRO A 157 -9.60 -9.23 -5.89
C PRO A 157 -9.41 -8.35 -7.13
N LYS A 158 -10.46 -8.12 -7.92
CA LYS A 158 -10.41 -7.44 -9.22
C LYS A 158 -9.76 -6.05 -9.16
N ASP A 159 -10.17 -5.21 -8.21
CA ASP A 159 -9.67 -3.84 -8.13
C ASP A 159 -8.19 -3.78 -7.72
N ALA A 160 -7.78 -4.67 -6.81
CA ALA A 160 -6.39 -4.84 -6.42
C ALA A 160 -5.53 -5.36 -7.59
N LEU A 161 -6.00 -6.37 -8.32
CA LEU A 161 -5.29 -6.90 -9.48
C LEU A 161 -5.08 -5.82 -10.55
N GLU A 162 -6.09 -5.00 -10.81
CA GLU A 162 -5.96 -3.90 -11.77
C GLU A 162 -5.03 -2.80 -11.26
N LEU A 163 -5.00 -2.53 -9.94
CA LEU A 163 -4.07 -1.57 -9.34
C LEU A 163 -2.59 -2.01 -9.47
N TYR A 164 -2.34 -3.31 -9.42
CA TYR A 164 -0.99 -3.91 -9.47
C TYR A 164 -0.62 -4.45 -10.86
N ARG A 165 -1.50 -4.35 -11.86
CA ARG A 165 -1.31 -4.92 -13.21
C ARG A 165 0.01 -4.56 -13.89
N LYS A 166 0.55 -3.36 -13.62
CA LYS A 166 1.78 -2.85 -14.24
C LYS A 166 3.04 -3.25 -13.47
N VAL A 167 2.91 -3.93 -12.32
CA VAL A 167 4.03 -4.34 -11.47
C VAL A 167 4.72 -5.58 -12.05
N PRO A 168 6.01 -5.50 -12.42
CA PRO A 168 6.73 -6.65 -12.96
C PRO A 168 6.97 -7.70 -11.89
N ASN A 169 7.06 -8.98 -12.30
CA ASN A 169 7.36 -10.12 -11.42
C ASN A 169 6.45 -10.22 -10.19
N LEU A 170 5.19 -9.77 -10.32
CA LEU A 170 4.21 -9.80 -9.24
C LEU A 170 3.91 -11.24 -8.83
N ARG A 171 4.03 -11.52 -7.53
CA ARG A 171 3.65 -12.78 -6.90
C ARG A 171 2.31 -12.56 -6.20
N ILE A 172 1.37 -13.49 -6.33
CA ILE A 172 0.07 -13.40 -5.67
C ILE A 172 -0.06 -14.56 -4.69
N LEU A 173 -0.50 -14.26 -3.47
CA LEU A 173 -0.82 -15.23 -2.43
C LEU A 173 -2.28 -15.03 -2.01
N ALA A 174 -3.09 -16.08 -2.06
CA ALA A 174 -4.44 -16.09 -1.53
C ALA A 174 -4.49 -17.01 -0.30
N CYS A 175 -4.89 -16.45 0.84
CA CYS A 175 -5.01 -17.15 2.11
C CYS A 175 -6.49 -17.33 2.46
N GLY A 176 -6.97 -18.56 2.43
CA GLY A 176 -8.29 -18.92 2.96
C GLY A 176 -8.49 -20.44 2.99
N GLY A 177 -9.69 -20.87 3.38
CA GLY A 177 -10.07 -22.28 3.38
C GLY A 177 -10.45 -22.81 1.99
N ASP A 178 -10.92 -24.05 1.92
CA ASP A 178 -11.21 -24.78 0.67
C ASP A 178 -12.16 -24.09 -0.33
N GLY A 179 -12.94 -23.09 0.10
CA GLY A 179 -13.82 -22.31 -0.79
C GLY A 179 -13.24 -21.00 -1.36
N THR A 180 -11.95 -20.69 -1.10
CA THR A 180 -11.39 -19.34 -1.39
C THR A 180 -10.94 -19.16 -2.84
N VAL A 181 -10.93 -20.22 -3.63
CA VAL A 181 -10.65 -20.19 -5.07
C VAL A 181 -11.87 -20.77 -5.80
N GLY A 182 -12.83 -19.91 -6.12
CA GLY A 182 -13.93 -20.25 -7.04
C GLY A 182 -13.45 -20.18 -8.49
N PRO A 183 -14.08 -20.94 -9.41
CA PRO A 183 -13.65 -21.14 -10.80
C PRO A 183 -13.61 -19.86 -11.65
#